data_AF-A0A951GUE6-F1
#
_entry.id   AF-A0A951GUE6-F1
#
_cell.length_a   1.000
_cell.length_b   1.000
_cell.length_c   1.000
_cell.angle_alpha   90.00
_cell.angle_beta   90.00
_cell.angle_gamma   90.00
#
_symmetry.space_group_name_H-M   'P 1'
#
loop_
_entity.id
_entity.type
_entity.pdbx_description
1 polymer ?
#
loop_
_entity_poly.entity_id
_entity_poly.type
_entity_poly.pdbx_seq_one_letter_code
_entity_poly.pdbx_strand_id
1 'polypeptide(L)'
;MHRRTFAGVLLGLPLGLAGCGWEPLNLTPEAGPAADELRAIHVAPIAERVGQRLAVGLRESFNPNGIPTPPRYTLRITLQIIRLDLGIQIQGLGTRGRVDIYATFTLTETATGAVITNGTSHAAESFDILANEYSNVVAEEDARNRCVDELRRDLLSRLIVVLQNRIADQGKK
;
A
#
# COMPACT_ATOMS: atom_id res chain seq x y z
N MET A 1 38.19 1.67 70.06
CA MET A 1 38.96 0.82 69.12
C MET A 1 38.24 0.83 67.79
N HIS A 2 38.97 1.17 66.73
CA HIS A 2 38.47 1.72 65.47
C HIS A 2 37.64 0.78 64.58
N ARG A 3 36.93 1.41 63.63
CA ARG A 3 36.65 1.01 62.22
C ARG A 3 35.17 0.65 61.98
N ARG A 4 34.48 1.14 60.95
CA ARG A 4 34.83 2.00 59.81
C ARG A 4 33.50 2.39 59.15
N THR A 5 33.26 3.68 58.98
CA THR A 5 32.27 4.22 58.04
C THR A 5 32.70 3.89 56.61
N PHE A 6 31.81 3.32 55.80
CA PHE A 6 32.00 3.23 54.35
C PHE A 6 31.03 4.19 53.68
N ALA A 7 31.60 5.24 53.10
CA ALA A 7 30.96 6.20 52.24
C ALA A 7 30.90 5.67 50.80
N GLY A 8 29.82 6.01 50.10
CA GLY A 8 29.92 6.61 48.77
C GLY A 8 29.91 5.70 47.53
N VAL A 9 28.81 5.85 46.76
CA VAL A 9 28.76 6.06 45.29
C VAL A 9 29.29 4.95 44.37
N LEU A 10 28.38 4.36 43.58
CA LEU A 10 28.50 4.23 42.10
C LEU A 10 27.11 3.87 41.53
N LEU A 11 26.32 4.85 41.08
CA LEU A 11 26.18 5.26 39.67
C LEU A 11 25.65 4.13 38.77
N GLY A 12 24.39 4.26 38.36
CA GLY A 12 23.68 3.30 37.53
C GLY A 12 24.09 3.28 36.06
N LEU A 13 23.72 2.18 35.39
CA LEU A 13 23.59 2.09 33.94
C LEU A 13 22.65 0.95 33.57
N PRO A 14 21.45 1.26 33.04
CA PRO A 14 20.94 0.48 31.93
C PRO A 14 20.47 1.44 30.84
N LEU A 15 21.40 2.04 30.11
CA LEU A 15 21.10 2.86 28.93
C LEU A 15 21.77 2.24 27.72
N GLY A 16 21.23 1.09 27.29
CA GLY A 16 21.68 0.36 26.11
C GLY A 16 20.56 -0.31 25.32
N LEU A 17 19.31 0.02 25.63
CA LEU A 17 18.13 -0.36 24.83
C LEU A 17 17.56 0.89 24.16
N ALA A 18 18.42 1.67 23.49
CA ALA A 18 17.93 2.42 22.35
C ALA A 18 17.55 1.36 21.31
N GLY A 19 16.27 0.94 21.39
CA GLY A 19 15.66 0.06 20.41
C GLY A 19 15.97 0.56 19.01
N CYS A 20 16.14 -0.38 18.08
CA CYS A 20 16.32 -0.10 16.65
C CYS A 20 15.46 1.11 16.27
N GLY A 21 16.07 2.16 15.72
CA GLY A 21 15.41 3.40 15.31
C GLY A 21 14.37 3.14 14.22
N TRP A 22 13.26 2.53 14.61
CA TRP A 22 12.10 2.26 13.80
C TRP A 22 11.33 3.56 13.75
N GLU A 23 11.65 4.35 12.72
CA GLU A 23 10.75 5.40 12.28
C GLU A 23 9.55 4.68 11.63
N PRO A 24 8.36 4.68 12.25
CA PRO A 24 7.22 4.06 11.61
C PRO A 24 6.95 4.78 10.29
N LEU A 25 6.94 4.04 9.17
CA LEU A 25 6.45 4.53 7.87
C LEU A 25 4.91 4.74 7.88
N ASN A 26 4.35 5.00 9.06
CA ASN A 26 2.97 5.32 9.33
C ASN A 26 2.84 6.79 9.71
N LEU A 27 3.63 7.67 9.07
CA LEU A 27 3.17 9.05 8.94
C LEU A 27 1.89 8.94 8.13
N THR A 28 0.76 9.08 8.83
CA THR A 28 -0.56 9.18 8.22
C THR A 28 -0.42 10.07 6.97
N PRO A 29 -1.12 9.74 5.85
CA PRO A 29 -1.08 10.55 4.63
C PRO A 29 -1.42 12.04 4.84
N GLU A 30 -1.79 12.42 6.06
CA GLU A 30 -2.24 13.74 6.48
C GLU A 30 -1.13 14.62 7.07
N ALA A 31 0.00 14.07 7.55
CA ALA A 31 0.92 14.80 8.44
C ALA A 31 2.40 14.84 7.99
N GLY A 32 2.70 14.52 6.72
CA GLY A 32 4.06 14.58 6.18
C GLY A 32 4.21 15.55 5.00
N PRO A 33 5.43 15.98 4.66
CA PRO A 33 5.68 16.84 3.48
C PRO A 33 5.22 16.21 2.15
N ALA A 34 5.09 14.89 2.10
CA ALA A 34 4.54 14.17 0.94
C ALA A 34 3.00 14.18 0.86
N ALA A 35 2.29 14.60 1.90
CA ALA A 35 0.82 14.63 1.95
C ALA A 35 0.22 15.50 0.83
N ASP A 36 0.76 16.70 0.65
CA ASP A 36 0.27 17.64 -0.37
C ASP A 36 0.60 17.15 -1.78
N GLU A 37 1.77 16.52 -1.97
CA GLU A 37 2.15 15.92 -3.25
C GLU A 37 1.27 14.71 -3.60
N LEU A 38 0.86 13.90 -2.61
CA LEU A 38 -0.10 12.80 -2.80
C LEU A 38 -1.49 13.31 -3.19
N ARG A 39 -1.99 14.35 -2.50
CA ARG A 39 -3.29 14.98 -2.82
C ARG A 39 -3.32 15.55 -4.23
N ALA A 40 -2.17 15.96 -4.75
CA ALA A 40 -2.01 16.47 -6.11
C ALA A 40 -1.96 15.36 -7.18
N ILE A 41 -2.11 14.09 -6.83
CA ILE A 41 -2.21 12.98 -7.78
C ILE A 41 -3.64 12.87 -8.32
N HIS A 42 -3.78 13.06 -9.63
CA HIS A 42 -4.97 12.68 -10.38
C HIS A 42 -4.90 11.21 -10.79
N VAL A 43 -5.88 10.41 -10.35
CA VAL A 43 -6.01 9.00 -10.78
C VAL A 43 -6.85 8.96 -12.05
N ALA A 44 -6.25 8.53 -13.16
CA ALA A 44 -6.96 8.33 -14.41
C ALA A 44 -7.98 7.17 -14.28
N PRO A 45 -9.08 7.18 -15.06
CA PRO A 45 -10.03 6.08 -15.06
C PRO A 45 -9.36 4.73 -15.34
N ILE A 46 -9.69 3.72 -14.53
CA ILE A 46 -9.21 2.34 -14.67
C ILE A 46 -10.39 1.50 -15.16
N ALA A 47 -10.18 0.69 -16.20
CA ALA A 47 -11.23 -0.12 -16.78
C ALA A 47 -11.82 -1.14 -15.78
N GLU A 48 -13.05 -1.59 -16.03
CA GLU A 48 -13.79 -2.58 -15.25
C GLU A 48 -14.20 -2.15 -13.82
N ARG A 49 -15.17 -2.87 -13.24
CA ARG A 49 -15.66 -2.62 -11.86
C ARG A 49 -14.53 -2.70 -10.83
N VAL A 50 -13.63 -3.67 -10.97
CA VAL A 50 -12.45 -3.84 -10.10
C VAL A 50 -11.52 -2.63 -10.19
N GLY A 51 -11.29 -2.10 -11.40
CA GLY A 51 -10.49 -0.90 -11.60
C GLY A 51 -11.13 0.34 -11.01
N GLN A 52 -12.44 0.50 -11.15
CA GLN A 52 -13.17 1.61 -10.53
C GLN A 52 -13.09 1.57 -9.00
N ARG A 53 -13.21 0.39 -8.37
CA ARG A 53 -13.01 0.23 -6.92
C ARG A 53 -11.60 0.65 -6.50
N LEU A 54 -10.58 0.22 -7.23
CA LEU A 54 -9.19 0.64 -6.97
C LEU A 54 -9.02 2.16 -7.12
N ALA A 55 -9.56 2.75 -8.19
CA ALA A 55 -9.45 4.19 -8.45
C ALA A 55 -10.09 5.03 -7.33
N VAL A 56 -11.30 4.63 -6.89
CA VAL A 56 -11.99 5.28 -5.76
C VAL A 56 -11.18 5.14 -4.48
N GLY A 57 -10.75 3.92 -4.13
CA GLY A 57 -9.98 3.69 -2.92
C GLY A 57 -8.64 4.42 -2.91
N LEU A 58 -7.94 4.54 -4.04
CA LEU A 58 -6.72 5.33 -4.16
C LEU A 58 -7.00 6.83 -3.95
N ARG A 59 -8.04 7.38 -4.58
CA ARG A 59 -8.42 8.79 -4.41
C ARG A 59 -8.76 9.10 -2.95
N GLU A 60 -9.50 8.23 -2.28
CA GLU A 60 -9.80 8.35 -0.84
C GLU A 60 -8.54 8.24 0.02
N SER A 61 -7.59 7.38 -0.36
CA SER A 61 -6.31 7.23 0.35
C SER A 61 -5.38 8.43 0.17
N PHE A 62 -5.38 9.06 -1.01
CA PHE A 62 -4.55 10.23 -1.31
C PHE A 62 -5.11 11.52 -0.71
N ASN A 63 -6.42 11.63 -0.60
CA ASN A 63 -7.09 12.82 -0.08
C ASN A 63 -8.26 12.46 0.85
N PRO A 64 -7.98 11.91 2.05
CA PRO A 64 -9.00 11.45 2.98
C PRO A 64 -9.93 12.58 3.46
N ASN A 65 -9.39 13.80 3.55
CA ASN A 65 -10.11 14.99 3.99
C ASN A 65 -10.82 15.74 2.84
N GLY A 66 -10.70 15.28 1.60
CA GLY A 66 -11.34 15.90 0.44
C GLY A 66 -10.91 17.34 0.16
N ILE A 67 -9.71 17.74 0.56
CA ILE A 67 -9.20 19.10 0.39
C ILE A 67 -9.00 19.37 -1.10
N PRO A 68 -9.58 20.42 -1.69
CA PRO A 68 -9.36 20.74 -3.09
C PRO A 68 -7.89 21.06 -3.36
N THR A 69 -7.22 20.24 -4.17
CA THR A 69 -5.82 20.42 -4.55
C THR A 69 -5.69 20.34 -6.08
N PRO A 70 -5.02 21.31 -6.74
CA PRO A 70 -4.82 21.25 -8.17
C PRO A 70 -3.94 20.04 -8.54
N PRO A 71 -4.29 19.26 -9.57
CA PRO A 71 -3.55 18.07 -9.93
C PRO A 71 -2.18 18.43 -10.53
N ARG A 72 -1.10 17.95 -9.92
CA ARG A 72 0.27 18.09 -10.41
C ARG A 72 0.75 16.81 -11.09
N TYR A 73 0.23 15.67 -10.67
CA TYR A 73 0.63 14.37 -11.22
C TYR A 73 -0.57 13.65 -11.81
N THR A 74 -0.31 12.85 -12.84
CA THR A 74 -1.29 11.92 -13.41
C THR A 74 -0.80 10.50 -13.22
N LEU A 75 -1.59 9.72 -12.49
CA LEU A 75 -1.39 8.28 -12.26
C LEU A 75 -2.26 7.49 -13.24
N ARG A 76 -1.62 6.70 -14.09
CA ARG A 76 -2.27 5.78 -15.02
C ARG A 76 -2.02 4.34 -14.57
N ILE A 77 -3.07 3.54 -14.51
CA ILE A 77 -3.00 2.14 -14.07
C ILE A 77 -3.73 1.28 -15.09
N THR A 78 -3.12 0.16 -15.45
CA THR A 78 -3.74 -0.92 -16.23
C THR A 78 -3.77 -2.18 -15.38
N LEU A 79 -4.92 -2.84 -15.32
CA LEU A 79 -5.11 -4.07 -14.56
C LEU A 79 -5.16 -5.28 -15.48
N GLN A 80 -4.46 -6.34 -15.09
CA GLN A 80 -4.59 -7.67 -15.65
C GLN A 80 -5.06 -8.60 -14.54
N ILE A 81 -6.21 -9.24 -14.72
CA ILE A 81 -6.80 -10.14 -13.73
C ILE A 81 -6.77 -11.55 -14.29
N ILE A 82 -6.21 -12.48 -13.53
CA ILE A 82 -6.08 -13.89 -13.87
C ILE A 82 -6.80 -14.70 -12.79
N ARG A 83 -7.67 -15.62 -13.21
CA ARG A 83 -8.28 -16.61 -12.32
C ARG A 83 -7.64 -17.97 -12.60
N LEU A 84 -7.22 -18.66 -11.55
CA LEU A 84 -6.69 -20.02 -11.60
C LEU A 84 -7.53 -20.93 -10.71
N ASP A 85 -7.91 -22.08 -11.24
CA ASP A 85 -8.51 -23.15 -10.44
C ASP A 85 -7.39 -24.12 -10.03
N LEU A 86 -7.08 -24.18 -8.72
CA LEU A 86 -5.89 -24.82 -8.16
C LEU A 86 -6.04 -26.33 -7.85
N GLY A 87 -7.15 -26.97 -8.25
CA GLY A 87 -7.20 -28.43 -8.37
C GLY A 87 -8.31 -29.16 -7.62
N ILE A 88 -8.73 -30.26 -8.25
CA ILE A 88 -9.86 -31.15 -7.94
C ILE A 88 -9.50 -32.10 -6.79
N GLN A 89 -10.33 -32.15 -5.76
CA GLN A 89 -10.21 -33.12 -4.68
C GLN A 89 -10.89 -34.44 -5.06
N ILE A 90 -10.17 -35.56 -4.95
CA ILE A 90 -10.61 -36.93 -5.28
C ILE A 90 -11.83 -37.38 -4.45
N GLN A 91 -12.18 -36.65 -3.37
CA GLN A 91 -13.20 -37.06 -2.38
C GLN A 91 -14.38 -36.08 -2.21
N GLY A 92 -14.62 -35.17 -3.16
CA GLY A 92 -15.96 -34.58 -3.36
C GLY A 92 -16.39 -33.38 -2.48
N LEU A 93 -15.48 -32.69 -1.77
CA LEU A 93 -15.75 -31.38 -1.15
C LEU A 93 -14.49 -30.48 -1.20
N GLY A 94 -14.64 -29.24 -1.72
CA GLY A 94 -13.67 -28.13 -1.69
C GLY A 94 -12.55 -28.14 -2.74
N THR A 95 -12.81 -27.61 -3.95
CA THR A 95 -11.75 -27.33 -4.95
C THR A 95 -11.26 -25.89 -4.71
N ARG A 96 -9.98 -25.56 -4.66
CA ARG A 96 -9.52 -24.20 -4.32
C ARG A 96 -9.33 -23.35 -5.57
N GLY A 97 -9.78 -22.10 -5.55
CA GLY A 97 -9.51 -21.10 -6.59
C GLY A 97 -8.51 -20.04 -6.14
N ARG A 98 -7.91 -19.33 -7.09
CA ARG A 98 -7.06 -18.16 -6.85
C ARG A 98 -7.34 -17.08 -7.89
N VAL A 99 -7.34 -15.83 -7.42
CA VAL A 99 -7.36 -14.63 -8.24
C VAL A 99 -6.01 -13.95 -8.09
N ASP A 100 -5.36 -13.68 -9.21
CA ASP A 100 -4.14 -12.88 -9.33
C ASP A 100 -4.48 -11.58 -10.05
N ILE A 101 -4.13 -10.44 -9.47
CA ILE A 101 -4.31 -9.11 -10.09
C ILE A 101 -2.95 -8.43 -10.19
N TYR A 102 -2.55 -8.11 -11.42
CA TYR A 102 -1.37 -7.30 -11.72
C TYR A 102 -1.82 -5.88 -12.07
N ALA A 103 -1.23 -4.90 -11.39
CA ALA A 103 -1.45 -3.48 -11.62
C ALA A 103 -0.16 -2.84 -12.15
N THR A 104 -0.10 -2.62 -13.46
CA THR A 104 0.99 -1.86 -14.07
C THR A 104 0.64 -0.37 -14.00
N PHE A 105 1.51 0.43 -13.39
CA PHE A 105 1.26 1.83 -13.13
C PHE A 105 2.36 2.73 -13.66
N THR A 106 2.00 3.97 -13.96
CA THR A 106 2.94 5.03 -14.34
C THR A 106 2.47 6.34 -13.75
N LEU A 107 3.35 7.01 -13.00
CA LEU A 107 3.16 8.35 -12.47
C LEU A 107 3.90 9.35 -13.36
N THR A 108 3.18 10.34 -13.86
CA THR A 108 3.71 11.39 -14.73
C THR A 108 3.46 12.76 -14.13
N GLU A 109 4.37 13.70 -14.36
CA GLU A 109 4.19 15.11 -14.05
C GLU A 109 3.33 15.77 -15.12
N THR A 110 2.23 16.41 -14.73
CA THR A 110 1.20 16.91 -15.66
C THR A 110 1.70 18.09 -16.50
N ALA A 111 2.57 18.93 -15.94
CA ALA A 111 3.10 20.12 -16.63
C ALA A 111 4.13 19.77 -17.71
N THR A 112 4.99 18.78 -17.45
CA THR A 112 6.15 18.46 -18.30
C THR A 112 5.97 17.16 -19.10
N GLY A 113 5.04 16.30 -18.68
CA GLY A 113 4.91 14.94 -19.19
C GLY A 113 6.01 13.98 -18.71
N ALA A 114 6.90 14.44 -17.81
CA ALA A 114 8.02 13.63 -17.35
C ALA A 114 7.52 12.44 -16.52
N VAL A 115 8.06 11.25 -16.80
CA VAL A 115 7.78 10.05 -16.01
C VAL A 115 8.54 10.16 -14.69
N ILE A 116 7.82 10.13 -13.58
CA ILE A 116 8.39 10.17 -12.22
C ILE A 116 8.75 8.76 -11.79
N THR A 117 7.83 7.83 -11.96
CA THR A 117 8.02 6.42 -11.65
C THR A 117 7.07 5.56 -12.47
N ASN A 118 7.46 4.32 -12.69
CA ASN A 118 6.63 3.28 -13.23
C ASN A 118 6.94 1.96 -12.53
N GLY A 119 6.04 1.00 -12.66
CA GLY A 119 6.24 -0.31 -12.06
C GLY A 119 5.04 -1.21 -12.19
N THR A 120 5.14 -2.38 -11.60
CA THR A 120 4.03 -3.33 -11.47
C THR A 120 3.88 -3.73 -10.01
N SER A 121 2.63 -3.72 -9.55
CA SER A 121 2.19 -4.26 -8.27
C SER A 121 1.38 -5.53 -8.53
N HIS A 122 1.45 -6.51 -7.63
CA HIS A 122 0.76 -7.79 -7.77
C HIS A 122 0.13 -8.15 -6.43
N ALA A 123 -1.11 -8.62 -6.48
CA ALA A 123 -1.83 -9.17 -5.35
C ALA A 123 -2.47 -10.49 -5.77
N ALA A 124 -2.50 -11.45 -4.84
CA ALA A 124 -3.03 -12.78 -5.10
C ALA A 124 -3.84 -13.29 -3.91
N GLU A 125 -5.09 -13.64 -4.15
CA GLU A 125 -6.00 -14.12 -3.11
C GLU A 125 -6.63 -15.45 -3.49
N SER A 126 -6.69 -16.38 -2.53
CA SER A 126 -7.38 -17.65 -2.73
C SER A 126 -8.83 -17.58 -2.26
N PHE A 127 -9.69 -18.39 -2.86
CA PHE A 127 -11.07 -18.60 -2.44
C PHE A 127 -11.46 -20.08 -2.54
N ASP A 128 -12.49 -20.47 -1.82
CA ASP A 128 -12.99 -21.84 -1.83
C ASP A 128 -14.06 -22.00 -2.91
N ILE A 129 -13.97 -23.07 -3.70
CA ILE A 129 -15.02 -23.49 -4.64
C ILE A 129 -15.92 -24.48 -3.91
N LEU A 130 -17.16 -24.03 -3.74
CA LEU A 130 -18.26 -24.64 -3.03
C LEU A 130 -19.20 -25.35 -4.03
N ALA A 131 -20.08 -26.21 -3.51
CA ALA A 131 -21.05 -26.95 -4.33
C ALA A 131 -22.13 -26.05 -4.98
N ASN A 132 -22.35 -24.85 -4.43
CA ASN A 132 -23.30 -23.88 -4.94
C ASN A 132 -22.59 -22.84 -5.81
N GLU A 133 -23.00 -22.73 -7.07
CA GLU A 133 -22.45 -21.75 -8.02
C GLU A 133 -22.57 -20.30 -7.55
N TYR A 134 -23.68 -19.93 -6.89
CA TYR A 134 -23.81 -18.58 -6.34
C TYR A 134 -22.74 -18.30 -5.28
N SER A 135 -22.47 -19.27 -4.41
CA SER A 135 -21.45 -19.14 -3.38
C SER A 135 -20.04 -19.01 -3.99
N ASN A 136 -19.80 -19.63 -5.16
CA ASN A 136 -18.53 -19.50 -5.89
C ASN A 136 -18.32 -18.08 -6.41
N VAL A 137 -19.37 -17.50 -7.01
CA VAL A 137 -19.32 -16.11 -7.52
C VAL A 137 -19.03 -15.13 -6.38
N VAL A 138 -19.71 -15.29 -5.24
CA VAL A 138 -19.50 -14.43 -4.06
C VAL A 138 -18.09 -14.59 -3.51
N ALA A 139 -17.59 -15.82 -3.39
CA ALA A 139 -16.25 -16.09 -2.89
C ALA A 139 -15.15 -15.53 -3.82
N GLU A 140 -15.35 -15.61 -5.13
CA GLU A 140 -14.44 -15.00 -6.10
C GLU A 140 -14.49 -13.45 -6.05
N GLU A 141 -15.68 -12.85 -5.95
CA GLU A 141 -15.80 -11.38 -5.82
C GLU A 141 -15.14 -10.89 -4.53
N ASP A 142 -15.28 -11.62 -3.41
CA ASP A 142 -14.56 -11.32 -2.17
C ASP A 142 -13.05 -11.38 -2.36
N ALA A 143 -12.51 -12.43 -2.99
CA ALA A 143 -11.07 -12.53 -3.27
C ALA A 143 -10.58 -11.38 -4.16
N ARG A 144 -11.32 -11.03 -5.23
CA ARG A 144 -11.02 -9.85 -6.06
C ARG A 144 -11.01 -8.57 -5.22
N ASN A 145 -11.94 -8.44 -4.29
CA ASN A 145 -12.04 -7.26 -3.44
C ASN A 145 -10.83 -7.14 -2.50
N ARG A 146 -10.40 -8.24 -1.89
CA ARG A 146 -9.20 -8.30 -1.05
C ARG A 146 -7.92 -7.99 -1.83
N CYS A 147 -7.77 -8.49 -3.06
CA CYS A 147 -6.67 -8.11 -3.94
C CYS A 147 -6.64 -6.60 -4.22
N VAL A 148 -7.80 -5.98 -4.49
CA VAL A 148 -7.87 -4.52 -4.72
C VAL A 148 -7.39 -3.75 -3.49
N ASP A 149 -7.78 -4.17 -2.29
CA ASP A 149 -7.36 -3.52 -1.06
C ASP A 149 -5.85 -3.68 -0.80
N GLU A 150 -5.28 -4.82 -1.15
CA GLU A 150 -3.84 -5.05 -1.10
C GLU A 150 -3.09 -4.16 -2.10
N LEU A 151 -3.51 -4.14 -3.37
CA LEU A 151 -2.92 -3.29 -4.40
C LEU A 151 -3.00 -1.81 -4.01
N ARG A 152 -4.11 -1.36 -3.43
CA ARG A 152 -4.28 0.01 -2.94
C ARG A 152 -3.22 0.35 -1.90
N ARG A 153 -2.99 -0.52 -0.91
CA ARG A 153 -1.99 -0.32 0.14
C ARG A 153 -0.56 -0.32 -0.42
N ASP A 154 -0.23 -1.26 -1.30
CA ASP A 154 1.09 -1.34 -1.92
C ASP A 154 1.39 -0.11 -2.80
N LEU A 155 0.46 0.28 -3.68
CA LEU A 155 0.60 1.47 -4.53
C LEU A 155 0.73 2.74 -3.69
N LEU A 156 -0.09 2.91 -2.65
CA LEU A 156 0.02 4.05 -1.74
C LEU A 156 1.41 4.13 -1.11
N SER A 157 1.89 3.02 -0.55
CA SER A 157 3.21 2.94 0.09
C SER A 157 4.34 3.30 -0.88
N ARG A 158 4.33 2.71 -2.08
CA ARG A 158 5.34 2.99 -3.11
C ARG A 158 5.34 4.45 -3.55
N LEU A 159 4.17 5.04 -3.77
CA LEU A 159 4.05 6.42 -4.20
C LEU A 159 4.49 7.40 -3.10
N ILE A 160 4.18 7.11 -1.84
CA ILE A 160 4.69 7.87 -0.69
C ILE A 160 6.22 7.92 -0.73
N VAL A 161 6.88 6.77 -0.83
CA VAL A 161 8.35 6.69 -0.82
C VAL A 161 8.95 7.45 -2.01
N VAL A 162 8.40 7.30 -3.21
CA VAL A 162 8.89 8.00 -4.40
C VAL A 162 8.78 9.52 -4.25
N LEU A 163 7.64 10.01 -3.76
CA LEU A 163 7.43 11.45 -3.57
C LEU A 163 8.29 12.02 -2.45
N GLN A 164 8.45 11.30 -1.33
CA GLN A 164 9.35 11.68 -0.24
C GLN A 164 10.80 11.85 -0.74
N ASN A 165 11.30 10.87 -1.50
CA ASN A 165 12.64 10.93 -2.07
C ASN A 165 12.80 12.14 -3.02
N ARG A 166 11.79 12.40 -3.86
CA ARG A 166 11.79 13.56 -4.77
C ARG A 166 11.85 14.89 -4.01
N ILE A 167 11.09 15.04 -2.92
CA ILE A 167 11.12 16.25 -2.08
C ILE A 167 12.51 16.44 -1.47
N ALA A 168 13.12 15.38 -0.95
CA ALA A 168 14.44 15.43 -0.35
C ALA A 168 15.53 15.83 -1.37
N ASP A 169 15.41 15.39 -2.61
CA ASP A 169 16.34 15.76 -3.69
C ASP A 169 16.17 17.22 -4.14
N GLN A 170 14.94 17.75 -4.12
CA GLN A 170 14.67 19.16 -4.44
C GLN A 170 15.16 20.12 -3.36
N GLY A 171 15.09 19.73 -2.08
CA GLY A 171 15.56 20.58 -0.97
C GLY A 171 17.09 20.71 -0.83
N LYS A 172 17.87 19.91 -1.58
CA LYS A 172 19.34 19.97 -1.59
C LYS A 172 19.93 20.94 -2.62
N LYS A 173 19.11 21.45 -3.55
CA LYS A 173 19.51 22.45 -4.55
C LYS A 173 19.19 23.86 -4.07
#